data_AF-A0A6J8B0N6-F1
#
_entry.id   AF-A0A6J8B0N6-F1
#
_cell.length_a   1.000
_cell.length_b   1.000
_cell.length_c   1.000
_cell.angle_alpha   90.00
_cell.angle_beta   90.00
_cell.angle_gamma   90.00
#
_symmetry.space_group_name_H-M   'P 1'
#
loop_
_entity.id
_entity.type
_entity.pdbx_description
1 polymer ?
#
loop_
_entity_poly.entity_id
_entity_poly.type
_entity_poly.pdbx_seq_one_letter_code
_entity_poly.pdbx_strand_id
1 'polypeptide(L)'
;MESGASRLTRTASKALTLHGCEKSGVGQHFRTHFKERDIDNKLITFRGHRFNHLFYAAGATYHHLNDVIDFIESWADPNNLLKSISFDVRGKAFSSGIRALGIIDKLIAGPFWRIIETSKNILDLNPTLCHLQKNLQELSVDASPLLAGELVFEGVEVHRDSIFDSLLKDTDDPVSEMYTQMALELCAGGILLTLERQVKDQFPGVKFYEPSLGIKSMVFLLPTANTCSERDFAQLDMLVKA
;
A
#
# COMPACT_ATOMS: atom_id res chain seq x y z
N MET A 1 3.66 -12.35 -13.38
CA MET A 1 2.66 -13.11 -12.60
C MET A 1 2.28 -12.30 -11.37
N GLU A 2 1.00 -12.14 -11.07
CA GLU A 2 0.51 -11.42 -9.87
C GLU A 2 0.73 -12.28 -8.62
N SER A 3 1.18 -11.69 -7.51
CA SER A 3 1.35 -12.43 -6.24
C SER A 3 0.00 -12.88 -5.67
N GLY A 4 -0.01 -13.99 -4.91
CA GLY A 4 -1.24 -14.49 -4.27
C GLY A 4 -1.89 -13.46 -3.34
N ALA A 5 -1.10 -12.71 -2.59
CA ALA A 5 -1.57 -11.63 -1.72
C ALA A 5 -2.21 -10.46 -2.49
N SER A 6 -1.61 -10.04 -3.61
CA SER A 6 -2.19 -9.01 -4.49
C SER A 6 -3.52 -9.49 -5.08
N ARG A 7 -3.54 -10.75 -5.56
CA ARG A 7 -4.76 -11.34 -6.09
C ARG A 7 -5.87 -11.40 -5.04
N LEU A 8 -5.57 -11.84 -3.82
CA LEU A 8 -6.53 -11.89 -2.71
C LEU A 8 -7.09 -10.50 -2.42
N THR A 9 -6.21 -9.51 -2.23
CA THR A 9 -6.59 -8.10 -1.96
C THR A 9 -7.52 -7.55 -3.05
N ARG A 10 -7.15 -7.75 -4.32
CA ARG A 10 -7.93 -7.29 -5.47
C ARG A 10 -9.27 -8.01 -5.58
N THR A 11 -9.29 -9.31 -5.32
CA THR A 11 -10.51 -10.13 -5.43
C THR A 11 -11.49 -9.81 -4.31
N ALA A 12 -11.01 -9.66 -3.06
CA ALA A 12 -11.78 -9.19 -1.93
C ALA A 12 -12.38 -7.80 -2.21
N SER A 13 -11.55 -6.85 -2.67
CA SER A 13 -12.02 -5.52 -3.04
C SER A 13 -13.10 -5.56 -4.13
N LYS A 14 -12.93 -6.42 -5.15
CA LYS A 14 -13.94 -6.60 -6.22
C LYS A 14 -15.25 -7.22 -5.72
N ALA A 15 -15.17 -8.15 -4.79
CA ALA A 15 -16.35 -8.85 -4.30
C ALA A 15 -17.13 -8.05 -3.25
N LEU A 16 -16.43 -7.40 -2.33
CA LEU A 16 -17.01 -6.95 -1.06
C LEU A 16 -17.27 -5.45 -0.98
N THR A 17 -16.89 -4.68 -2.00
CA THR A 17 -17.10 -3.23 -2.05
C THR A 17 -18.20 -2.85 -3.04
N LEU A 18 -18.93 -1.78 -2.75
CA LEU A 18 -20.13 -1.37 -3.52
C LEU A 18 -19.85 -1.08 -5.00
N HIS A 19 -18.64 -0.67 -5.37
CA HIS A 19 -18.23 -0.37 -6.75
C HIS A 19 -17.20 -1.36 -7.30
N GLY A 20 -17.15 -2.57 -6.74
CA GLY A 20 -16.25 -3.64 -7.15
C GLY A 20 -16.65 -4.25 -8.49
N CYS A 21 -17.29 -5.42 -8.45
CA CYS A 21 -17.79 -6.15 -9.62
C CYS A 21 -19.32 -6.05 -9.70
N GLU A 22 -19.83 -5.43 -10.76
CA GLU A 22 -21.29 -5.28 -10.96
C GLU A 22 -22.01 -6.61 -11.19
N LYS A 23 -21.31 -7.61 -11.76
CA LYS A 23 -21.90 -8.91 -12.11
C LYS A 23 -21.86 -9.94 -10.97
N SER A 24 -20.76 -9.98 -10.24
CA SER A 24 -20.46 -11.04 -9.26
C SER A 24 -20.10 -10.51 -7.88
N GLY A 25 -20.08 -9.18 -7.71
CA GLY A 25 -19.86 -8.54 -6.42
C GLY A 25 -21.10 -8.62 -5.54
N VAL A 26 -20.85 -8.68 -4.24
CA VAL A 26 -21.86 -8.80 -3.18
C VAL A 26 -21.68 -7.70 -2.13
N GLY A 27 -21.08 -6.57 -2.51
CA GLY A 27 -20.71 -5.49 -1.59
C GLY A 27 -21.90 -4.91 -0.80
N GLN A 28 -23.10 -4.89 -1.39
CA GLN A 28 -24.30 -4.48 -0.65
C GLN A 28 -24.66 -5.47 0.46
N HIS A 29 -24.59 -6.78 0.19
CA HIS A 29 -24.85 -7.82 1.19
C HIS A 29 -23.79 -7.79 2.29
N PHE A 30 -22.52 -7.61 1.91
CA PHE A 30 -21.42 -7.50 2.87
C PHE A 30 -21.58 -6.28 3.78
N ARG A 31 -21.95 -5.13 3.22
CA ARG A 31 -22.24 -3.92 3.99
C ARG A 31 -23.40 -4.12 4.98
N THR A 32 -24.46 -4.82 4.57
CA THR A 32 -25.56 -5.17 5.48
C THR A 32 -25.08 -6.09 6.61
N HIS A 33 -24.28 -7.11 6.29
CA HIS A 33 -23.69 -8.03 7.26
C HIS A 33 -22.88 -7.32 8.35
N PHE A 34 -22.12 -6.28 7.98
CA PHE A 34 -21.35 -5.45 8.90
C PHE A 34 -22.24 -4.55 9.74
N LYS A 35 -23.23 -3.91 9.13
CA LYS A 35 -24.18 -3.04 9.82
C LYS A 35 -24.97 -3.78 10.90
N GLU A 36 -25.36 -5.02 10.64
CA GLU A 36 -26.08 -5.88 11.61
C GLU A 36 -25.21 -6.25 12.82
N ARG A 37 -23.89 -6.18 12.70
CA ARG A 37 -22.91 -6.54 13.74
C ARG A 37 -22.22 -5.32 14.37
N ASP A 38 -22.63 -4.11 14.00
CA ASP A 38 -22.00 -2.85 14.41
C ASP A 38 -20.49 -2.79 14.11
N ILE A 39 -20.07 -3.38 12.98
CA ILE A 39 -18.67 -3.39 12.53
C ILE A 39 -18.45 -2.23 11.56
N ASP A 40 -17.42 -1.42 11.83
CA ASP A 40 -16.99 -0.35 10.92
C ASP A 40 -16.21 -0.93 9.73
N ASN A 41 -16.74 -0.77 8.52
CA ASN A 41 -16.15 -1.34 7.31
C ASN A 41 -14.97 -0.51 6.81
N LYS A 42 -13.76 -1.08 6.86
CA LYS A 42 -12.53 -0.47 6.37
C LYS A 42 -12.17 -0.81 4.92
N LEU A 43 -12.90 -1.73 4.28
CA LEU A 43 -12.60 -2.14 2.91
C LEU A 43 -12.84 -1.00 1.93
N ILE A 44 -11.87 -0.81 1.03
CA ILE A 44 -11.94 0.20 -0.03
C ILE A 44 -12.00 -0.45 -1.40
N THR A 45 -12.66 0.21 -2.35
CA THR A 45 -12.69 -0.22 -3.75
C THR A 45 -11.27 -0.17 -4.31
N PHE A 46 -10.84 -1.20 -5.06
CA PHE A 46 -9.51 -1.25 -5.70
C PHE A 46 -9.29 -0.20 -6.82
N ARG A 47 -10.17 0.80 -6.93
CA ARG A 47 -10.13 1.85 -7.96
C ARG A 47 -9.52 3.11 -7.34
N GLY A 48 -8.32 3.50 -7.79
CA GLY A 48 -7.65 4.73 -7.38
C GLY A 48 -6.29 4.91 -8.04
N HIS A 49 -5.83 6.16 -8.17
CA HIS A 49 -4.56 6.52 -8.82
C HIS A 49 -3.35 6.55 -7.86
N ARG A 50 -3.56 6.31 -6.55
CA ARG A 50 -2.48 6.41 -5.57
C ARG A 50 -1.64 5.14 -5.54
N PHE A 51 -0.32 5.30 -5.60
CA PHE A 51 0.64 4.20 -5.55
C PHE A 51 0.47 3.31 -4.30
N ASN A 52 -0.04 3.87 -3.19
CA ASN A 52 -0.21 3.16 -1.93
C ASN A 52 -1.51 2.35 -1.81
N HIS A 53 -2.38 2.41 -2.83
CA HIS A 53 -3.72 1.85 -2.74
C HIS A 53 -3.74 0.34 -2.51
N LEU A 54 -2.82 -0.41 -3.12
CA LEU A 54 -2.66 -1.84 -2.89
C LEU A 54 -2.34 -2.14 -1.42
N PHE A 55 -1.41 -1.41 -0.82
CA PHE A 55 -0.95 -1.63 0.55
C PHE A 55 -2.06 -1.35 1.56
N TYR A 56 -2.75 -0.21 1.42
CA TYR A 56 -3.90 0.10 2.27
C TYR A 56 -5.02 -0.93 2.14
N ALA A 57 -5.40 -1.29 0.91
CA ALA A 57 -6.45 -2.28 0.67
C ALA A 57 -6.08 -3.66 1.26
N ALA A 58 -4.81 -4.05 1.21
CA ALA A 58 -4.33 -5.28 1.81
C ALA A 58 -4.45 -5.24 3.34
N GLY A 59 -4.06 -4.12 3.98
CA GLY A 59 -4.24 -3.91 5.41
C GLY A 59 -5.70 -3.99 5.86
N ALA A 60 -6.61 -3.32 5.14
CA ALA A 60 -8.04 -3.41 5.42
C ALA A 60 -8.61 -4.83 5.20
N THR A 61 -8.12 -5.55 4.19
CA THR A 61 -8.52 -6.94 3.92
C THR A 61 -8.05 -7.86 5.04
N TYR A 62 -6.84 -7.67 5.54
CA TYR A 62 -6.31 -8.45 6.67
C TYR A 62 -7.08 -8.15 7.97
N HIS A 63 -7.37 -6.88 8.24
CA HIS A 63 -8.14 -6.45 9.41
C HIS A 63 -9.49 -7.18 9.50
N HIS A 64 -10.17 -7.34 8.37
CA HIS A 64 -11.46 -8.01 8.26
C HIS A 64 -11.37 -9.48 7.86
N LEU A 65 -10.21 -10.14 7.95
CA LEU A 65 -10.03 -11.48 7.38
C LEU A 65 -11.05 -12.49 7.95
N ASN A 66 -11.27 -12.46 9.27
CA ASN A 66 -12.25 -13.32 9.92
C ASN A 66 -13.69 -12.94 9.54
N ASP A 67 -14.01 -11.64 9.51
CA ASP A 67 -15.34 -11.17 9.08
C ASP A 67 -15.66 -11.60 7.63
N VAL A 68 -14.65 -11.63 6.77
CA VAL A 68 -14.77 -12.10 5.38
C VAL A 68 -15.01 -13.60 5.34
N ILE A 69 -14.31 -14.38 6.15
CA ILE A 69 -14.52 -15.83 6.26
C ILE A 69 -15.95 -16.11 6.73
N ASP A 70 -16.35 -15.52 7.85
CA ASP A 70 -17.68 -15.68 8.46
C ASP A 70 -18.78 -15.29 7.48
N PHE A 71 -18.59 -14.17 6.77
CA PHE A 71 -19.53 -13.75 5.75
C PHE A 71 -19.65 -14.79 4.65
N ILE A 72 -18.54 -15.26 4.06
CA ILE A 72 -18.60 -16.22 2.93
C ILE A 72 -19.21 -17.55 3.39
N GLU A 73 -18.92 -18.01 4.60
CA GLU A 73 -19.45 -19.26 5.15
C GLU A 73 -20.95 -19.19 5.44
N SER A 74 -21.52 -17.99 5.58
CA SER A 74 -22.96 -17.80 5.67
C SER A 74 -23.72 -18.01 4.34
N TRP A 75 -23.03 -18.15 3.20
CA TRP A 75 -23.65 -18.34 1.89
C TRP A 75 -23.84 -19.83 1.58
N ALA A 76 -25.08 -20.23 1.31
CA ALA A 76 -25.40 -21.59 0.91
C ALA A 76 -24.80 -21.98 -0.47
N ASP A 77 -24.78 -21.04 -1.43
CA ASP A 77 -24.15 -21.23 -2.74
C ASP A 77 -23.33 -19.98 -3.14
N PRO A 78 -22.05 -19.91 -2.73
CA PRO A 78 -21.19 -18.80 -3.08
C PRO A 78 -20.82 -18.83 -4.57
N ASN A 79 -20.83 -17.67 -5.22
CA ASN A 79 -20.38 -17.55 -6.61
C ASN A 79 -18.86 -17.80 -6.73
N ASN A 80 -18.34 -17.94 -7.96
CA ASN A 80 -16.92 -18.24 -8.20
C ASN A 80 -15.95 -17.19 -7.62
N LEU A 81 -16.39 -15.94 -7.50
CA LEU A 81 -15.57 -14.87 -6.92
C LEU A 81 -15.39 -15.08 -5.41
N LEU A 82 -16.48 -15.40 -4.70
CA LEU A 82 -16.44 -15.74 -3.27
C LEU A 82 -15.70 -17.05 -3.01
N LYS A 83 -15.89 -18.07 -3.86
CA LYS A 83 -15.13 -19.34 -3.80
C LYS A 83 -13.62 -19.10 -3.92
N SER A 84 -13.20 -18.21 -4.83
CA SER A 84 -11.78 -17.84 -4.97
C SER A 84 -11.22 -17.17 -3.71
N ILE A 85 -11.99 -16.26 -3.09
CA ILE A 85 -11.58 -15.62 -1.83
C ILE A 85 -11.49 -16.67 -0.73
N SER A 86 -12.50 -17.52 -0.58
CA SER A 86 -12.57 -18.60 0.41
C SER A 86 -11.38 -19.57 0.31
N PHE A 87 -10.90 -19.84 -0.90
CA PHE A 87 -9.70 -20.63 -1.12
C PHE A 87 -8.44 -19.87 -0.68
N ASP A 88 -8.29 -18.61 -1.13
CA ASP A 88 -7.08 -17.83 -0.87
C ASP A 88 -6.93 -17.44 0.62
N VAL A 89 -8.01 -17.11 1.33
CA VAL A 89 -7.96 -16.71 2.77
C VAL A 89 -7.51 -17.84 3.69
N ARG A 90 -7.70 -19.11 3.28
CA ARG A 90 -7.24 -20.28 4.04
C ARG A 90 -5.74 -20.56 3.82
N GLY A 91 -5.13 -19.93 2.81
CA GLY A 91 -3.70 -20.03 2.56
C GLY A 91 -2.93 -19.10 3.49
N LYS A 92 -2.25 -19.65 4.51
CA LYS A 92 -1.43 -18.87 5.46
C LYS A 92 -0.43 -17.93 4.76
N ALA A 93 0.19 -18.39 3.68
CA ALA A 93 1.11 -17.56 2.90
C ALA A 93 0.44 -16.32 2.28
N PHE A 94 -0.84 -16.42 1.90
CA PHE A 94 -1.58 -15.30 1.32
C PHE A 94 -2.09 -14.35 2.39
N SER A 95 -2.60 -14.85 3.52
CA SER A 95 -3.00 -14.03 4.66
C SER A 95 -1.81 -13.30 5.29
N SER A 96 -0.67 -13.96 5.48
CA SER A 96 0.58 -13.33 5.92
C SER A 96 1.11 -12.32 4.89
N GLY A 97 0.96 -12.62 3.59
CA GLY A 97 1.34 -11.69 2.53
C GLY A 97 0.52 -10.40 2.53
N ILE A 98 -0.81 -10.46 2.72
CA ILE A 98 -1.63 -9.25 2.84
C ILE A 98 -1.36 -8.49 4.14
N ARG A 99 -1.03 -9.19 5.24
CA ARG A 99 -0.55 -8.56 6.49
C ARG A 99 0.73 -7.76 6.25
N ALA A 100 1.73 -8.37 5.59
CA ALA A 100 2.97 -7.70 5.25
C ALA A 100 2.75 -6.44 4.40
N LEU A 101 1.88 -6.52 3.38
CA LEU A 101 1.51 -5.35 2.57
C LEU A 101 0.82 -4.25 3.40
N GLY A 102 -0.04 -4.62 4.36
CA GLY A 102 -0.66 -3.67 5.29
C GLY A 102 0.36 -3.00 6.22
N ILE A 103 1.33 -3.74 6.74
CA ILE A 103 2.43 -3.20 7.57
C ILE A 103 3.25 -2.20 6.75
N ILE A 104 3.54 -2.50 5.48
CA ILE A 104 4.22 -1.58 4.57
C ILE A 104 3.42 -0.29 4.37
N ASP A 105 2.09 -0.35 4.24
CA ASP A 105 1.25 0.85 4.19
C ASP A 105 1.49 1.74 5.41
N LYS A 106 1.43 1.14 6.61
CA LYS A 106 1.47 1.87 7.87
C LYS A 106 2.85 2.44 8.20
N LEU A 107 3.91 1.68 7.96
CA LEU A 107 5.25 2.00 8.45
C LEU A 107 6.18 2.58 7.37
N ILE A 108 5.89 2.34 6.08
CA ILE A 108 6.77 2.75 4.97
C ILE A 108 6.02 3.64 3.97
N ALA A 109 5.09 3.07 3.19
CA ALA A 109 4.50 3.74 2.04
C ALA A 109 3.63 4.95 2.44
N GLY A 110 2.81 4.81 3.47
CA GLY A 110 1.99 5.90 4.00
C GLY A 110 2.83 7.05 4.56
N PRO A 111 3.75 6.81 5.51
CA PRO A 111 4.67 7.83 6.02
C PRO A 111 5.49 8.50 4.91
N PHE A 112 6.05 7.71 3.98
CA PHE A 112 6.80 8.25 2.85
C PHE A 112 5.96 9.17 1.97
N TRP A 113 4.69 8.82 1.72
CA TRP A 113 3.77 9.67 0.98
C TRP A 113 3.52 11.01 1.66
N ARG A 114 3.35 11.02 2.99
CA ARG A 114 3.19 12.28 3.75
C ARG A 114 4.43 13.18 3.65
N ILE A 115 5.62 12.58 3.63
CA ILE A 115 6.87 13.32 3.40
C ILE A 115 6.90 13.92 1.98
N ILE A 116 6.49 13.15 0.97
CA ILE A 116 6.38 13.64 -0.42
C ILE A 116 5.39 14.81 -0.51
N GLU A 117 4.21 14.69 0.11
CA GLU A 117 3.16 15.72 0.08
C GLU A 117 3.57 17.03 0.77
N THR A 118 4.47 16.96 1.75
CA THR A 118 4.98 18.14 2.47
C THR A 118 6.27 18.70 1.87
N SER A 119 6.93 17.95 0.98
CA SER A 119 8.13 18.39 0.31
C SER A 119 7.84 19.47 -0.74
N LYS A 120 8.67 20.52 -0.77
CA LYS A 120 8.53 21.61 -1.75
C LYS A 120 9.16 21.26 -3.08
N ASN A 121 10.13 20.36 -3.11
CA ASN A 121 10.78 19.93 -4.33
C ASN A 121 11.31 18.48 -4.22
N ILE A 122 11.61 17.86 -5.36
CA ILE A 122 12.11 16.48 -5.43
C ILE A 122 13.51 16.31 -4.83
N LEU A 123 14.32 17.36 -4.77
CA LEU A 123 15.69 17.36 -4.23
C LEU A 123 15.70 17.44 -2.69
N ASP A 124 14.69 18.04 -2.08
CA ASP A 124 14.49 18.07 -0.62
C ASP A 124 14.26 16.65 -0.08
N LEU A 125 13.86 15.71 -0.96
CA LEU A 125 13.70 14.30 -0.61
C LEU A 125 15.02 13.53 -0.59
N ASN A 126 16.15 14.07 -1.07
CA ASN A 126 17.41 13.32 -1.15
C ASN A 126 17.83 12.69 0.20
N PRO A 127 17.80 13.40 1.36
CA PRO A 127 18.14 12.80 2.65
C PRO A 127 17.17 11.67 3.01
N THR A 128 15.87 11.88 2.78
CA THR A 128 14.82 10.88 3.02
C THR A 128 15.01 9.64 2.16
N LEU A 129 15.35 9.79 0.87
CA LEU A 129 15.59 8.70 -0.06
C LEU A 129 16.83 7.88 0.35
N CYS A 130 17.89 8.53 0.81
CA CYS A 130 19.09 7.85 1.32
C CYS A 130 18.79 7.08 2.60
N HIS A 131 18.05 7.69 3.54
CA HIS A 131 17.62 7.02 4.77
C HIS A 131 16.73 5.82 4.46
N LEU A 132 15.76 5.98 3.57
CA LEU A 132 14.88 4.90 3.13
C LEU A 132 15.68 3.76 2.47
N GLN A 133 16.64 4.08 1.60
CA GLN A 133 17.51 3.07 0.97
C GLN A 133 18.25 2.24 2.02
N LYS A 134 18.89 2.89 3.00
CA LYS A 134 19.63 2.21 4.07
C LYS A 134 18.70 1.30 4.88
N ASN A 135 17.55 1.80 5.30
CA ASN A 135 16.58 1.00 6.05
C ASN A 135 16.09 -0.19 5.22
N LEU A 136 15.76 0.00 3.94
CA LEU A 136 15.32 -1.09 3.08
C LEU A 136 16.41 -2.15 2.83
N GLN A 137 17.69 -1.76 2.81
CA GLN A 137 18.81 -2.71 2.75
C GLN A 137 18.81 -3.62 3.99
N GLU A 138 18.72 -3.04 5.18
CA GLU A 138 18.67 -3.79 6.46
C GLU A 138 17.39 -4.65 6.54
N LEU A 139 16.22 -4.07 6.24
CA LEU A 139 14.92 -4.73 6.28
C LEU A 139 14.73 -5.82 5.21
N SER A 140 15.51 -5.79 4.13
CA SER A 140 15.51 -6.87 3.13
C SER A 140 16.21 -8.14 3.63
N VAL A 141 17.01 -8.02 4.69
CA VAL A 141 17.72 -9.13 5.35
C VAL A 141 16.98 -9.59 6.60
N ASP A 142 16.49 -8.65 7.42
CA ASP A 142 15.70 -8.92 8.61
C ASP A 142 14.60 -7.88 8.80
N ALA A 143 13.35 -8.29 8.58
CA ALA A 143 12.19 -7.41 8.75
C ALA A 143 11.51 -7.53 10.13
N SER A 144 12.11 -8.23 11.10
CA SER A 144 11.58 -8.31 12.47
C SER A 144 11.32 -6.94 13.14
N PRO A 145 12.08 -5.86 12.87
CA PRO A 145 11.75 -4.53 13.41
C PRO A 145 10.38 -4.01 12.95
N LEU A 146 9.96 -4.30 11.71
CA LEU A 146 8.65 -3.89 11.22
C LEU A 146 7.51 -4.66 11.89
N LEU A 147 7.73 -5.93 12.23
CA LEU A 147 6.77 -6.72 13.02
C LEU A 147 6.65 -6.20 14.45
N ALA A 148 7.73 -5.68 15.02
CA ALA A 148 7.73 -5.00 16.30
C ALA A 148 7.10 -3.59 16.24
N GLY A 149 6.75 -3.09 15.05
CA GLY A 149 6.16 -1.77 14.86
C GLY A 149 7.16 -0.61 14.88
N GLU A 150 8.45 -0.90 14.66
CA GLU A 150 9.48 0.13 14.57
C GLU A 150 9.26 1.05 13.37
N LEU A 151 9.54 2.34 13.56
CA LEU A 151 9.30 3.36 12.56
C LEU A 151 10.51 3.50 11.63
N VAL A 152 10.26 3.47 10.32
CA VAL A 152 11.32 3.71 9.31
C VAL A 152 11.67 5.20 9.23
N PHE A 153 10.70 6.09 9.44
CA PHE A 153 10.90 7.54 9.39
C PHE A 153 10.68 8.16 10.76
N GLU A 154 11.71 8.80 11.30
CA GLU A 154 11.61 9.54 12.55
C GLU A 154 10.77 10.81 12.39
N GLY A 155 9.95 11.12 13.40
CA GLY A 155 9.15 12.36 13.44
C GLY A 155 7.97 12.43 12.46
N VAL A 156 7.71 11.37 11.69
CA VAL A 156 6.56 11.29 10.78
C VAL A 156 5.40 10.61 11.48
N GLU A 157 4.22 11.23 11.42
CA GLU A 157 3.02 10.67 12.03
C GLU A 157 2.60 9.36 11.32
N VAL A 158 2.40 8.32 12.13
CA VAL A 158 1.82 7.04 11.71
C VAL A 158 0.39 6.94 12.20
N HIS A 159 -0.52 6.58 11.31
CA HIS A 159 -1.93 6.38 11.65
C HIS A 159 -2.11 5.07 12.45
N ARG A 160 -2.13 5.18 13.78
CA ARG A 160 -2.40 4.09 14.73
C ARG A 160 -3.90 3.91 14.93
N ASP A 161 -4.54 3.32 13.93
CA ASP A 161 -5.97 2.96 13.95
C ASP A 161 -6.18 1.46 14.20
N SER A 162 -7.43 0.99 14.19
CA SER A 162 -7.76 -0.43 14.40
C SER A 162 -7.08 -1.37 13.40
N ILE A 163 -6.76 -0.89 12.20
CA ILE A 163 -6.02 -1.66 11.19
C ILE A 163 -4.58 -1.84 11.66
N PHE A 164 -3.92 -0.76 12.10
CA PHE A 164 -2.57 -0.82 12.66
C PHE A 164 -2.49 -1.82 13.81
N ASP A 165 -3.42 -1.75 14.75
CA ASP A 165 -3.47 -2.67 15.89
C ASP A 165 -3.65 -4.12 15.43
N SER A 166 -4.52 -4.37 14.45
CA SER A 166 -4.71 -5.73 13.92
C SER A 166 -3.48 -6.28 13.20
N LEU A 167 -2.72 -5.44 12.52
CA LEU A 167 -1.53 -5.84 11.77
C LEU A 167 -0.37 -6.25 12.69
N LEU A 168 -0.19 -5.55 13.81
CA LEU A 168 0.91 -5.78 14.75
C LEU A 168 0.55 -6.67 15.94
N LYS A 169 -0.72 -7.07 16.07
CA LYS A 169 -1.13 -8.05 17.05
C LYS A 169 -0.39 -9.37 16.81
N ASP A 170 0.06 -9.99 17.91
CA ASP A 170 0.59 -11.35 17.89
C ASP A 170 -0.47 -12.31 17.34
N THR A 171 -0.08 -13.11 16.35
CA THR A 171 -0.98 -14.07 15.71
C THR A 171 -1.11 -15.39 16.48
N ASP A 172 -0.31 -15.61 17.53
CA ASP A 172 -0.18 -16.90 18.23
C ASP A 172 0.14 -18.09 17.27
N ASP A 173 0.59 -17.80 16.04
CA ASP A 173 0.89 -18.77 14.98
C ASP A 173 2.29 -18.51 14.41
N PRO A 174 3.32 -19.21 14.89
CA PRO A 174 4.71 -19.00 14.49
C PRO A 174 4.93 -19.12 12.97
N VAL A 175 4.13 -19.94 12.29
CA VAL A 175 4.22 -20.10 10.83
C VAL A 175 3.72 -18.85 10.11
N SER A 176 2.64 -18.25 10.60
CA SER A 176 2.10 -17.02 10.02
C SER A 176 3.01 -15.82 10.29
N GLU A 177 3.64 -15.74 11.45
CA GLU A 177 4.68 -14.74 11.76
C GLU A 177 5.87 -14.88 10.82
N MET A 178 6.43 -16.09 10.68
CA MET A 178 7.53 -16.38 9.77
C MET A 178 7.20 -16.00 8.33
N TYR A 179 6.02 -16.37 7.82
CA TYR A 179 5.60 -15.98 6.47
C TYR A 179 5.37 -14.48 6.31
N THR A 180 4.95 -13.79 7.37
CA THR A 180 4.79 -12.32 7.33
C THR A 180 6.17 -11.67 7.24
N GLN A 181 7.12 -12.11 8.07
CA GLN A 181 8.49 -11.63 8.04
C GLN A 181 9.14 -11.84 6.67
N MET A 182 9.08 -13.06 6.12
CA MET A 182 9.61 -13.36 4.78
C MET A 182 8.97 -12.50 3.69
N ALA A 183 7.66 -12.26 3.78
CA ALA A 183 6.96 -11.40 2.83
C ALA A 183 7.40 -9.93 2.96
N LEU A 184 7.64 -9.43 4.18
CA LEU A 184 8.19 -8.10 4.42
C LEU A 184 9.59 -7.95 3.84
N GLU A 185 10.48 -8.91 4.08
CA GLU A 185 11.86 -8.92 3.54
C GLU A 185 11.86 -8.90 2.00
N LEU A 186 11.05 -9.75 1.38
CA LEU A 186 10.88 -9.78 -0.08
C LEU A 186 10.32 -8.47 -0.63
N CYS A 187 9.34 -7.88 0.06
CA CYS A 187 8.79 -6.59 -0.36
C CYS A 187 9.80 -5.45 -0.16
N ALA A 188 10.55 -5.43 0.95
CA ALA A 188 11.59 -4.45 1.21
C ALA A 188 12.67 -4.50 0.12
N GLY A 189 13.14 -5.70 -0.24
CA GLY A 189 14.06 -5.89 -1.35
C GLY A 189 13.49 -5.44 -2.70
N GLY A 190 12.22 -5.74 -2.98
CA GLY A 190 11.54 -5.27 -4.20
C GLY A 190 11.38 -3.75 -4.28
N ILE A 191 11.07 -3.11 -3.15
CA ILE A 191 10.99 -1.65 -3.04
C ILE A 191 12.39 -1.04 -3.21
N LEU A 192 13.42 -1.61 -2.58
CA LEU A 192 14.81 -1.17 -2.70
C LEU A 192 15.27 -1.16 -4.15
N LEU A 193 15.10 -2.27 -4.87
CA LEU A 193 15.46 -2.36 -6.29
C LEU A 193 14.75 -1.30 -7.15
N THR A 194 13.48 -1.02 -6.83
CA THR A 194 12.69 -0.01 -7.53
C THR A 194 13.19 1.40 -7.22
N LEU A 195 13.43 1.69 -5.94
CA LEU A 195 13.97 2.95 -5.44
C LEU A 195 15.32 3.23 -6.10
N GLU A 196 16.26 2.30 -6.01
CA GLU A 196 17.62 2.46 -6.54
C GLU A 196 17.63 2.74 -8.04
N ARG A 197 16.73 2.10 -8.79
CA ARG A 197 16.56 2.34 -10.22
C ARG A 197 15.94 3.72 -10.51
N GLN A 198 14.96 4.15 -9.72
CA GLN A 198 14.22 5.40 -9.95
C GLN A 198 15.00 6.65 -9.53
N VAL A 199 15.78 6.58 -8.44
CA VAL A 199 16.47 7.74 -7.87
C VAL A 199 17.99 7.64 -7.98
N LYS A 200 18.49 6.83 -8.92
CA LYS A 200 19.92 6.60 -9.18
C LYS A 200 20.77 7.88 -9.27
N ASP A 201 20.19 8.97 -9.77
CA ASP A 201 20.90 10.24 -9.96
C ASP A 201 20.85 11.16 -8.73
N GLN A 202 20.17 10.74 -7.66
CA GLN A 202 19.94 11.47 -6.41
C GLN A 202 20.69 10.86 -5.20
N PHE A 203 21.56 9.87 -5.40
CA PHE A 203 22.37 9.26 -4.33
C PHE A 203 23.74 9.95 -4.14
N PRO A 204 24.40 9.76 -2.97
CA PRO A 204 25.70 10.36 -2.68
C PRO A 204 26.73 10.11 -3.78
N GLY A 205 27.42 11.17 -4.19
CA GLY A 205 28.42 11.12 -5.27
C GLY A 205 27.87 11.32 -6.68
N VAL A 206 26.55 11.51 -6.85
CA VAL A 206 25.91 11.72 -8.16
C VAL A 206 25.38 13.16 -8.32
N LYS A 207 25.14 13.56 -9.57
CA LYS A 207 24.88 14.94 -10.04
C LYS A 207 23.82 15.71 -9.25
N PHE A 208 22.78 15.05 -8.73
CA PHE A 208 21.65 15.72 -8.08
C PHE A 208 21.54 15.50 -6.57
N TYR A 209 22.50 14.83 -5.93
CA TYR A 209 22.50 14.65 -4.47
C TYR A 209 22.79 15.96 -3.73
N GLU A 210 23.85 16.66 -4.14
CA GLU A 210 24.20 18.02 -3.69
C GLU A 210 24.18 18.98 -4.87
N PRO A 211 22.99 19.37 -5.35
CA PRO A 211 22.87 20.17 -6.56
C PRO A 211 23.42 21.58 -6.31
N SER A 212 24.09 22.12 -7.33
CA SER A 212 24.59 23.50 -7.31
C SER A 212 23.46 24.51 -7.15
N LEU A 213 23.77 25.73 -6.70
CA LEU A 213 22.79 26.81 -6.54
C LEU A 213 21.99 27.06 -7.83
N GLY A 214 22.62 26.97 -9.00
CA GLY A 214 21.93 27.11 -10.29
C GLY A 214 20.88 26.02 -10.53
N ILE A 215 21.17 24.76 -10.17
CA ILE A 215 20.22 23.65 -10.30
C ILE A 215 19.07 23.80 -9.30
N LYS A 216 19.37 24.19 -8.05
CA LYS A 216 18.34 24.46 -7.04
C LYS A 216 17.38 25.56 -7.50
N SER A 217 17.90 26.65 -8.07
CA SER A 217 17.07 27.73 -8.62
C SER A 217 16.21 27.29 -9.81
N MET A 218 16.73 26.45 -10.71
CA MET A 218 15.95 25.92 -11.83
C MET A 218 14.83 24.98 -11.36
N VAL A 219 15.12 24.08 -10.40
CA VAL A 219 14.15 23.11 -9.89
C VAL A 219 13.07 23.78 -9.03
N PHE A 220 13.39 24.87 -8.33
CA PHE A 220 12.41 25.67 -7.59
C PHE A 220 11.30 26.26 -8.49
N LEU A 221 11.61 26.50 -9.77
CA LEU A 221 10.66 27.03 -10.74
C LEU A 221 9.79 25.94 -11.38
N LEU A 222 10.09 24.66 -11.15
CA LEU A 222 9.32 23.55 -11.70
C LEU A 222 8.08 23.27 -10.83
N PRO A 223 6.91 23.06 -11.45
CA PRO A 223 5.73 22.59 -10.73
C PRO A 223 6.02 21.27 -10.01
N THR A 224 5.55 21.16 -8.77
CA THR A 224 5.72 19.95 -7.93
C THR A 224 4.85 18.77 -8.35
N ALA A 225 3.85 19.01 -9.21
CA ALA A 225 2.94 17.99 -9.70
C ALA A 225 2.77 18.07 -11.23
N ASN A 226 2.62 16.91 -11.86
CA ASN A 226 2.35 16.78 -13.30
C ASN A 226 0.91 17.21 -13.69
N THR A 227 0.11 17.75 -12.75
CA THR A 227 -1.23 18.26 -13.05
C THR A 227 -1.23 19.49 -13.95
N CYS A 228 -0.10 20.19 -14.09
CA CYS A 228 0.03 21.26 -15.09
C CYS A 228 -0.06 20.72 -16.51
N SER A 229 0.61 19.62 -16.86
CA SER A 229 0.59 19.15 -18.24
C SER A 229 -0.80 18.66 -18.67
N GLU A 230 -1.56 17.98 -17.79
CA GLU A 230 -2.94 17.59 -18.09
C GLU A 230 -3.87 18.80 -18.27
N ARG A 231 -3.67 19.85 -17.47
CA ARG A 231 -4.46 21.09 -17.55
C ARG A 231 -4.09 21.91 -18.79
N ASP A 232 -2.81 21.95 -19.13
CA ASP A 232 -2.27 22.60 -20.32
C ASP A 232 -2.72 21.86 -21.58
N PHE A 233 -2.71 20.52 -21.58
CA PHE A 233 -3.29 19.70 -22.65
C PHE A 233 -4.80 19.90 -22.77
N ALA A 234 -5.54 20.00 -21.66
CA ALA A 234 -6.98 20.29 -21.71
C ALA A 234 -7.27 21.68 -22.28
N GLN A 235 -6.44 22.68 -21.97
CA GLN A 235 -6.54 24.01 -22.59
C GLN A 235 -6.18 23.98 -24.08
N LEU A 236 -5.13 23.27 -24.46
CA LEU A 236 -4.76 23.05 -25.86
C LEU A 236 -5.87 22.36 -26.64
N ASP A 237 -6.50 21.33 -26.05
CA ASP A 237 -7.59 20.58 -26.66
C ASP A 237 -8.85 21.44 -26.86
N MET A 238 -9.10 22.41 -25.97
CA MET A 238 -10.15 23.43 -26.18
C MET A 238 -9.79 24.43 -27.29
N LEU A 239 -8.52 24.82 -27.40
CA LEU A 239 -8.05 25.76 -28.44
C LEU A 239 -8.02 25.13 -29.83
N VAL A 240 -7.77 23.82 -29.94
CA VAL A 240 -7.79 23.07 -31.22
C VAL A 240 -9.22 22.77 -31.70
N LYS A 241 -10.21 22.81 -30.79
CA LYS A 241 -11.64 22.61 -31.11
C LYS A 241 -12.40 23.90 -31.41
N ALA A 242 -11.76 25.07 -31.28
CA ALA A 242 -12.31 26.38 -31.62
C ALA A 242 -11.87 26.80 -33.04
#